data_AF-J5JV97-F1
#
_entry.id   AF-J5JV97-F1
#
_cell.length_a   1.000
_cell.length_b   1.000
_cell.length_c   1.000
_cell.angle_alpha   90.00
_cell.angle_beta   90.00
_cell.angle_gamma   90.00
#
_symmetry.space_group_name_H-M   'P 1'
#
loop_
_entity.id
_entity.type
_entity.pdbx_description
1 polymer ?
#
loop_
_entity_poly.entity_id
_entity_poly.type
_entity_poly.pdbx_seq_one_letter_code
_entity_poly.pdbx_strand_id
1 'polypeptide(L)'
;MDDKRLNDLLRWSIENSENGKTDSPSAAAAAPASNLTPEVMAALMGGPSEADLMRASMEIITAADVTLENKLIAFDNLEQLIESLDNANNMANLGLWTPLLAQLAHDEPQIRTMAAWCVGTAVQNNEKTQERLLAAGGIRPLVALATSEGEPETARRKAVYALSSAIRNYQPALDAAVEELAAAGHAAEKVDATDMEAVDTIITPLREKAKGTSA
;
A
#
# COMPACT_ATOMS: atom_id res chain seq x y z
N MET A 1 4.19 25.28 24.17
CA MET A 1 4.26 23.96 24.84
C MET A 1 5.71 23.56 24.82
N ASP A 2 6.38 23.62 25.96
CA ASP A 2 7.77 23.18 26.09
C ASP A 2 7.82 21.67 25.87
N ASP A 3 8.42 21.23 24.76
CA ASP A 3 8.52 19.82 24.44
C ASP A 3 9.59 19.20 25.35
N LYS A 4 9.14 18.72 26.52
CA LYS A 4 9.97 18.07 27.54
C LYS A 4 10.90 17.02 26.93
N ARG A 5 10.45 16.35 25.86
CA ARG A 5 11.22 15.38 25.06
C ARG A 5 12.46 15.96 24.39
N LEU A 6 12.37 17.16 23.83
CA LEU A 6 13.49 17.85 23.21
C LEU A 6 14.53 18.26 24.25
N ASN A 7 14.07 18.69 25.43
CA ASN A 7 14.95 19.06 26.55
C ASN A 7 15.73 17.86 27.11
N ASP A 8 15.09 16.69 27.17
CA ASP A 8 15.74 15.45 27.63
C ASP A 8 16.76 14.93 26.60
N LEU A 9 16.47 15.02 25.30
CA LEU A 9 17.43 14.73 24.22
C LEU A 9 18.63 15.68 24.20
N LEU A 10 18.38 16.98 24.39
CA LEU A 10 19.45 17.97 24.46
C LEU A 10 20.37 17.71 25.66
N ARG A 11 19.79 17.38 26.83
CA ARG A 11 20.57 17.00 28.02
C ARG A 11 21.42 15.77 27.76
N TRP A 12 20.84 14.73 27.17
CA TRP A 12 21.55 13.50 26.83
C TRP A 12 22.71 13.75 25.84
N SER A 13 22.48 14.58 24.81
CA SER A 13 23.50 14.96 23.82
C SER A 13 24.67 15.71 24.47
N ILE A 14 24.38 16.62 25.41
CA ILE A 14 25.41 17.34 26.17
C ILE A 14 26.21 16.39 27.07
N GLU A 15 25.56 15.42 27.71
CA GLU A 15 26.21 14.44 28.60
C GLU A 15 27.12 13.46 27.85
N ASN A 16 26.83 13.18 26.57
CA ASN A 16 27.57 12.20 25.76
C ASN A 16 28.45 12.83 24.65
N SER A 17 28.38 14.14 24.47
CA SER A 17 29.27 14.86 23.54
C SER A 17 30.61 15.11 24.23
N GLU A 18 31.67 14.46 23.76
CA GLU A 18 33.04 14.70 24.20
C GLU A 18 33.56 16.07 23.71
N ASN A 19 32.97 17.16 24.19
CA ASN A 19 33.52 18.49 24.01
C ASN A 19 34.67 18.71 25.00
N GLY A 20 35.87 18.25 24.61
CA GLY A 20 37.15 18.72 25.13
C GLY A 20 37.91 17.75 26.04
N LYS A 21 38.51 16.69 25.48
CA LYS A 21 39.65 16.02 26.10
C LYS A 21 40.93 16.43 25.38
N THR A 22 41.61 17.42 25.95
CA THR A 22 43.05 17.63 25.79
C THR A 22 43.80 16.41 26.36
N ASP A 23 44.88 16.03 25.68
CA ASP A 23 45.72 14.88 25.94
C ASP A 23 46.12 14.68 27.42
N SER A 24 45.81 13.52 27.99
CA SER A 24 46.64 12.84 29.00
C SER A 24 46.19 11.38 29.21
N PRO A 25 47.11 10.40 29.28
CA PRO A 25 46.75 8.99 29.40
C PRO A 25 46.70 8.56 30.87
N SER A 26 45.52 8.40 31.46
CA SER A 26 45.34 7.54 32.63
C SER A 26 43.87 7.25 32.90
N ALA A 27 43.62 5.98 33.24
CA ALA A 27 42.38 5.37 33.72
C ALA A 27 41.24 5.22 32.68
N ALA A 28 41.13 4.01 32.13
CA ALA A 28 39.89 3.47 31.58
C ALA A 28 38.85 3.38 32.72
N ALA A 29 38.21 4.50 33.03
CA ALA A 29 36.93 4.50 33.72
C ALA A 29 35.91 3.94 32.72
N ALA A 30 35.33 2.79 33.04
CA ALA A 30 34.21 2.23 32.29
C ALA A 30 33.16 3.33 32.09
N ALA A 31 32.83 3.62 30.82
CA ALA A 31 31.73 4.51 30.49
C ALA A 31 30.48 4.04 31.27
N PRO A 32 29.77 4.93 31.97
CA PRO A 32 28.54 4.55 32.64
C PRO A 32 27.62 3.96 31.57
N ALA A 33 27.10 2.75 31.82
CA ALA A 33 26.16 2.11 30.90
C ALA A 33 25.02 3.10 30.64
N SER A 34 24.95 3.59 29.41
CA SER A 34 23.95 4.55 28.99
C SER A 34 22.57 3.93 29.24
N ASN A 35 21.81 4.46 30.20
CA ASN A 35 20.40 4.13 30.38
C ASN A 35 19.62 4.78 29.24
N LEU A 36 19.79 4.22 28.04
CA LEU A 36 18.99 4.57 26.87
C LEU A 36 17.61 3.99 27.10
N THR A 37 16.70 4.80 27.65
CA THR A 37 15.30 4.40 27.72
C THR A 37 14.77 4.22 26.30
N PRO A 38 13.79 3.33 26.08
CA PRO A 38 13.14 3.17 24.79
C PRO A 38 12.65 4.51 24.21
N GLU A 39 12.26 5.45 25.07
CA GLU A 39 11.80 6.78 24.67
C GLU A 39 12.93 7.69 24.16
N VAL A 40 14.11 7.67 24.78
CA VAL A 40 15.29 8.44 24.31
C VAL A 40 15.80 7.84 23.00
N MET A 41 15.77 6.51 22.87
CA MET A 41 16.16 5.82 21.64
C MET A 41 15.18 6.13 20.49
N ALA A 42 13.87 6.16 20.75
CA ALA A 42 12.87 6.57 19.76
C ALA A 42 13.03 8.05 19.37
N ALA A 43 13.29 8.92 20.33
CA ALA A 43 13.49 10.34 20.05
C ALA A 43 14.80 10.62 19.27
N LEU A 44 15.83 9.78 19.47
CA LEU A 44 17.09 9.81 18.72
C LEU A 44 16.97 9.21 17.31
N MET A 45 16.15 8.18 17.14
CA MET A 45 15.95 7.48 15.86
C MET A 45 14.90 8.13 14.95
N GLY A 46 14.14 9.12 15.47
CA GLY A 46 13.00 9.71 14.78
C GLY A 46 11.71 8.92 15.02
N GLY A 47 10.58 9.48 14.56
CA GLY A 47 9.28 8.79 14.58
C GLY A 47 9.28 7.50 13.76
N PRO A 48 8.15 6.75 13.73
CA PRO A 48 8.07 5.52 12.94
C PRO A 48 8.43 5.79 11.48
N SER A 49 9.16 4.85 10.86
CA SER A 49 9.46 4.93 9.43
C SER A 49 8.19 4.74 8.60
N GLU A 50 8.19 5.16 7.33
CA GLU A 50 7.08 4.88 6.41
C GLU A 50 6.79 3.37 6.32
N ALA A 51 7.83 2.52 6.36
CA ALA A 51 7.67 1.08 6.39
C ALA A 51 6.97 0.57 7.68
N ASP A 52 7.22 1.21 8.83
CA ASP A 52 6.51 0.91 10.08
C ASP A 52 5.04 1.33 9.97
N LEU A 53 4.76 2.50 9.39
CA LEU A 53 3.40 3.00 9.19
C LEU A 53 2.61 2.11 8.23
N MET A 54 3.23 1.66 7.12
CA MET A 54 2.59 0.73 6.18
C MET A 54 2.21 -0.61 6.84
N ARG A 55 3.10 -1.16 7.70
CA ARG A 55 2.81 -2.37 8.48
C ARG A 55 1.66 -2.13 9.46
N ALA A 56 1.73 -1.04 10.22
CA ALA A 56 0.70 -0.69 11.20
C ALA A 56 -0.68 -0.51 10.54
N SER A 57 -0.75 0.14 9.37
CA SER A 57 -1.99 0.23 8.60
C SER A 57 -2.54 -1.15 8.23
N MET A 58 -1.70 -2.06 7.74
CA MET A 58 -2.14 -3.41 7.36
C MET A 58 -2.58 -4.25 8.56
N GLU A 59 -1.92 -4.10 9.72
CA GLU A 59 -2.34 -4.73 10.97
C GLU A 59 -3.75 -4.28 11.37
N ILE A 60 -4.03 -2.97 11.29
CA ILE A 60 -5.37 -2.42 11.60
C ILE A 60 -6.42 -2.90 10.59
N ILE A 61 -6.09 -2.91 9.29
CA ILE A 61 -6.97 -3.38 8.21
C ILE A 61 -7.39 -4.84 8.43
N THR A 62 -6.45 -5.69 8.85
CA THR A 62 -6.67 -7.14 8.96
C THR A 62 -7.19 -7.60 10.33
N ALA A 63 -7.12 -6.75 11.36
CA ALA A 63 -7.59 -7.07 12.70
C ALA A 63 -9.12 -7.33 12.75
N ALA A 64 -9.54 -8.35 13.49
CA ALA A 64 -10.95 -8.76 13.57
C ALA A 64 -11.79 -7.86 14.48
N ASP A 65 -11.16 -7.21 15.46
CA ASP A 65 -11.78 -6.44 16.54
C ASP A 65 -11.68 -4.92 16.34
N VAL A 66 -11.37 -4.47 15.12
CA VAL A 66 -11.31 -3.06 14.74
C VAL A 66 -12.59 -2.65 14.02
N THR A 67 -13.13 -1.49 14.39
CA THR A 67 -14.31 -0.90 13.74
C THR A 67 -14.07 -0.62 12.26
N LEU A 68 -15.12 -0.70 11.45
CA LEU A 68 -15.05 -0.37 10.02
C LEU A 68 -14.42 1.01 9.78
N GLU A 69 -14.83 2.03 10.55
CA GLU A 69 -14.29 3.40 10.45
C GLU A 69 -12.76 3.44 10.61
N ASN A 70 -12.21 2.77 11.63
CA ASN A 70 -10.77 2.73 11.86
C ASN A 70 -10.02 1.96 10.76
N LYS A 71 -10.65 0.91 10.21
CA LYS A 71 -10.08 0.21 9.04
C LYS A 71 -10.02 1.10 7.81
N LEU A 72 -11.05 1.90 7.55
CA LEU A 72 -11.06 2.84 6.43
C LEU A 72 -10.00 3.93 6.60
N ILE A 73 -9.80 4.45 7.80
CA ILE A 73 -8.70 5.38 8.11
C ILE A 73 -7.34 4.71 7.85
N ALA A 74 -7.16 3.45 8.25
CA ALA A 74 -5.92 2.73 7.99
C ALA A 74 -5.66 2.48 6.50
N PHE A 75 -6.72 2.22 5.72
CA PHE A 75 -6.63 2.17 4.27
C PHE A 75 -6.22 3.52 3.67
N ASP A 76 -6.84 4.62 4.08
CA ASP A 76 -6.48 5.96 3.60
C ASP A 76 -5.02 6.29 3.91
N ASN A 77 -4.54 5.93 5.10
CA ASN A 77 -3.13 6.11 5.47
C ASN A 77 -2.19 5.24 4.62
N LEU A 78 -2.56 3.98 4.37
CA LEU A 78 -1.78 3.10 3.51
C LEU A 78 -1.72 3.63 2.08
N GLU A 79 -2.87 4.08 1.55
CA GLU A 79 -3.02 4.59 0.18
C GLU A 79 -2.11 5.81 -0.06
N GLN A 80 -2.10 6.77 0.87
CA GLN A 80 -1.21 7.93 0.80
C GLN A 80 0.27 7.54 0.80
N LEU A 81 0.67 6.56 1.61
CA LEU A 81 2.07 6.11 1.67
C LEU A 81 2.51 5.44 0.35
N ILE A 82 1.63 4.65 -0.26
CA ILE A 82 1.92 3.91 -1.50
C ILE A 82 1.76 4.74 -2.78
N GLU A 83 1.35 6.01 -2.69
CA GLU A 83 1.52 6.98 -3.79
C GLU A 83 3.01 7.17 -4.14
N SER A 84 3.90 6.97 -3.17
CA SER A 84 5.35 6.90 -3.41
C SER A 84 5.73 5.58 -4.07
N LEU A 85 6.41 5.64 -5.22
CA LEU A 85 6.90 4.46 -5.93
C LEU A 85 7.85 3.61 -5.07
N ASP A 86 8.65 4.23 -4.20
CA ASP A 86 9.55 3.51 -3.31
C ASP A 86 8.76 2.66 -2.30
N ASN A 87 7.71 3.22 -1.71
CA ASN A 87 6.84 2.51 -0.78
C ASN A 87 6.01 1.43 -1.47
N ALA A 88 5.40 1.74 -2.62
CA ALA A 88 4.68 0.76 -3.44
C ALA A 88 5.58 -0.44 -3.78
N ASN A 89 6.83 -0.19 -4.19
CA ASN A 89 7.82 -1.23 -4.45
C ASN A 89 8.20 -2.02 -3.18
N ASN A 90 8.25 -1.35 -2.03
CA ASN A 90 8.60 -1.96 -0.76
C ASN A 90 7.49 -2.88 -0.21
N MET A 91 6.23 -2.74 -0.64
CA MET A 91 5.12 -3.62 -0.23
C MET A 91 5.45 -5.11 -0.36
N ALA A 92 6.22 -5.50 -1.38
CA ALA A 92 6.67 -6.87 -1.57
C ALA A 92 7.61 -7.35 -0.45
N ASN A 93 8.59 -6.52 -0.07
CA ASN A 93 9.51 -6.84 1.03
C ASN A 93 8.79 -6.86 2.38
N LEU A 94 7.74 -6.05 2.52
CA LEU A 94 6.92 -5.96 3.72
C LEU A 94 5.83 -7.04 3.80
N GLY A 95 5.66 -7.88 2.77
CA GLY A 95 4.66 -8.94 2.75
C GLY A 95 3.21 -8.43 2.67
N LEU A 96 2.98 -7.22 2.14
CA LEU A 96 1.67 -6.55 2.21
C LEU A 96 0.72 -6.91 1.06
N TRP A 97 1.21 -7.51 -0.03
CA TRP A 97 0.38 -7.88 -1.18
C TRP A 97 -0.71 -8.88 -0.82
N THR A 98 -0.35 -10.00 -0.19
CA THR A 98 -1.29 -11.05 0.18
C THR A 98 -2.41 -10.55 1.09
N PRO A 99 -2.14 -9.87 2.24
CA PRO A 99 -3.21 -9.39 3.09
C PRO A 99 -4.05 -8.29 2.42
N LEU A 100 -3.47 -7.44 1.56
CA LEU A 100 -4.22 -6.44 0.79
C LEU A 100 -5.18 -7.10 -0.21
N LEU A 101 -4.69 -8.06 -1.00
CA LEU A 101 -5.49 -8.75 -2.02
C LEU A 101 -6.62 -9.58 -1.40
N ALA A 102 -6.42 -10.12 -0.20
CA ALA A 102 -7.49 -10.80 0.54
C ALA A 102 -8.68 -9.87 0.84
N GLN A 103 -8.45 -8.57 1.00
CA GLN A 103 -9.53 -7.61 1.26
C GLN A 103 -10.43 -7.34 0.05
N LEU A 104 -10.04 -7.74 -1.16
CA LEU A 104 -10.89 -7.64 -2.36
C LEU A 104 -12.14 -8.54 -2.28
N ALA A 105 -12.14 -9.53 -1.39
CA ALA A 105 -13.26 -10.45 -1.14
C ALA A 105 -13.89 -10.26 0.25
N HIS A 106 -13.60 -9.16 0.95
CA HIS A 106 -14.17 -8.88 2.28
C HIS A 106 -15.68 -8.67 2.18
N ASP A 107 -16.46 -9.03 3.22
CA ASP A 107 -17.94 -8.90 3.22
C ASP A 107 -18.42 -7.45 3.08
N GLU A 108 -17.72 -6.52 3.75
CA GLU A 108 -17.98 -5.07 3.66
C GLU A 108 -17.55 -4.45 2.31
N PRO A 109 -18.47 -3.85 1.52
CA PRO A 109 -18.15 -3.26 0.22
C PRO A 109 -17.17 -2.09 0.29
N GLN A 110 -17.19 -1.33 1.40
CA GLN A 110 -16.26 -0.22 1.61
C GLN A 110 -14.81 -0.72 1.72
N ILE A 111 -14.59 -1.88 2.34
CA ILE A 111 -13.26 -2.50 2.41
C ILE A 111 -12.80 -2.97 1.03
N ARG A 112 -13.67 -3.62 0.25
CA ARG A 112 -13.36 -4.00 -1.14
C ARG A 112 -12.99 -2.78 -2.00
N THR A 113 -13.74 -1.69 -1.82
CA THR A 113 -13.49 -0.40 -2.51
C THR A 113 -12.09 0.13 -2.20
N MET A 114 -11.73 0.19 -0.92
CA MET A 114 -10.43 0.71 -0.48
C MET A 114 -9.27 -0.20 -0.87
N ALA A 115 -9.46 -1.52 -0.80
CA ALA A 115 -8.47 -2.50 -1.24
C ALA A 115 -8.17 -2.34 -2.73
N ALA A 116 -9.20 -2.25 -3.57
CA ALA A 116 -9.03 -2.02 -5.00
C ALA A 116 -8.37 -0.66 -5.29
N TRP A 117 -8.69 0.39 -4.52
CA TRP A 117 -8.01 1.67 -4.65
C TRP A 117 -6.51 1.55 -4.34
N CYS A 118 -6.14 1.00 -3.19
CA CYS A 118 -4.73 0.80 -2.82
C CYS A 118 -3.97 -0.02 -3.86
N VAL A 119 -4.55 -1.11 -4.37
CA VAL A 119 -3.95 -1.92 -5.44
C VAL A 119 -3.71 -1.06 -6.69
N GLY A 120 -4.72 -0.30 -7.12
CA GLY A 120 -4.62 0.55 -8.30
C GLY A 120 -3.59 1.67 -8.17
N THR A 121 -3.44 2.25 -6.98
CA THR A 121 -2.39 3.25 -6.67
C THR A 121 -1.01 2.62 -6.71
N ALA A 122 -0.82 1.46 -6.06
CA ALA A 122 0.48 0.78 -6.01
C ALA A 122 1.03 0.40 -7.39
N VAL A 123 0.15 0.00 -8.33
CA VAL A 123 0.56 -0.49 -9.67
C VAL A 123 0.55 0.57 -10.77
N GLN A 124 0.02 1.76 -10.50
CA GLN A 124 -0.11 2.79 -11.53
C GLN A 124 1.27 3.21 -12.06
N ASN A 125 1.48 3.04 -13.36
CA ASN A 125 2.72 3.40 -14.05
C ASN A 125 3.98 2.80 -13.39
N ASN A 126 3.87 1.59 -12.83
CA ASN A 126 4.96 0.94 -12.11
C ASN A 126 5.03 -0.55 -12.48
N GLU A 127 5.86 -0.89 -13.46
CA GLU A 127 6.03 -2.26 -13.96
C GLU A 127 6.41 -3.25 -12.86
N LYS A 128 7.23 -2.84 -11.89
CA LYS A 128 7.66 -3.72 -10.81
C LYS A 128 6.50 -4.15 -9.92
N THR A 129 5.57 -3.26 -9.60
CA THR A 129 4.40 -3.60 -8.80
C THR A 129 3.29 -4.24 -9.64
N GLN A 130 3.19 -3.92 -10.94
CA GLN A 130 2.34 -4.66 -11.89
C GLN A 130 2.76 -6.14 -11.97
N GLU A 131 4.07 -6.42 -12.08
CA GLU A 131 4.63 -7.78 -12.02
C GLU A 131 4.27 -8.48 -10.70
N ARG A 132 4.44 -7.78 -9.57
CA ARG A 132 4.09 -8.34 -8.25
C ARG A 132 2.61 -8.64 -8.09
N LEU A 133 1.73 -7.76 -8.58
CA LEU A 133 0.28 -7.98 -8.58
C LEU A 133 -0.08 -9.24 -9.38
N LEU A 134 0.50 -9.39 -10.58
CA LEU A 134 0.28 -10.56 -11.42
C LEU A 134 0.78 -11.84 -10.75
N ALA A 135 2.01 -11.82 -10.23
CA ALA A 135 2.61 -12.97 -9.54
C ALA A 135 1.84 -13.37 -8.28
N ALA A 136 1.20 -12.42 -7.59
CA ALA A 136 0.35 -12.66 -6.44
C ALA A 136 -1.09 -13.09 -6.82
N GLY A 137 -1.41 -13.23 -8.11
CA GLY A 137 -2.72 -13.65 -8.59
C GLY A 137 -3.81 -12.59 -8.46
N GLY A 138 -3.45 -11.31 -8.37
CA GLY A 138 -4.40 -10.22 -8.09
C GLY A 138 -5.28 -9.80 -9.28
N ILE A 139 -4.98 -10.23 -10.51
CA ILE A 139 -5.80 -9.90 -11.69
C ILE A 139 -7.20 -10.51 -11.60
N ARG A 140 -7.29 -11.80 -11.27
CA ARG A 140 -8.57 -12.52 -11.13
C ARG A 140 -9.56 -11.87 -10.16
N PRO A 141 -9.21 -11.57 -8.88
CA PRO A 141 -10.16 -10.93 -7.96
C PRO A 141 -10.54 -9.52 -8.40
N LEU A 142 -9.65 -8.78 -9.07
CA LEU A 142 -10.00 -7.47 -9.63
C LEU A 142 -11.01 -7.59 -10.78
N VAL A 143 -10.84 -8.56 -11.69
CA VAL A 143 -11.83 -8.84 -12.75
C VAL A 143 -13.17 -9.21 -12.14
N ALA A 144 -13.19 -10.15 -11.19
CA ALA A 144 -14.42 -10.56 -10.50
C ALA A 144 -15.15 -9.37 -9.84
N LEU A 145 -14.39 -8.50 -9.15
CA LEU A 145 -14.96 -7.31 -8.51
C LEU A 145 -15.47 -6.28 -9.54
N ALA A 146 -14.76 -6.08 -10.65
CA ALA A 146 -15.16 -5.14 -11.70
C ALA A 146 -16.44 -5.58 -12.44
N THR A 147 -16.65 -6.88 -12.61
CA THR A 147 -17.76 -7.45 -13.39
C THR A 147 -18.96 -7.89 -12.57
N SER A 148 -18.85 -8.00 -11.25
CA SER A 148 -19.96 -8.42 -10.38
C SER A 148 -21.10 -7.40 -10.36
N GLU A 149 -22.28 -7.79 -10.83
CA GLU A 149 -23.48 -6.93 -10.87
C GLU A 149 -24.07 -6.66 -9.47
N GLY A 150 -23.75 -7.49 -8.46
CA GLY A 150 -24.20 -7.27 -7.08
C GLY A 150 -23.35 -6.27 -6.29
N GLU A 151 -22.26 -5.79 -6.87
CA GLU A 151 -21.31 -4.89 -6.21
C GLU A 151 -21.70 -3.42 -6.37
N PRO A 152 -21.53 -2.58 -5.32
CA PRO A 152 -21.75 -1.15 -5.44
C PRO A 152 -20.89 -0.51 -6.54
N GLU A 153 -21.43 0.51 -7.22
CA GLU A 153 -20.71 1.25 -8.27
C GLU A 153 -19.29 1.64 -7.83
N THR A 154 -19.14 2.13 -6.60
CA THR A 154 -17.86 2.60 -6.04
C THR A 154 -16.79 1.50 -6.03
N ALA A 155 -17.14 0.29 -5.57
CA ALA A 155 -16.24 -0.86 -5.54
C ALA A 155 -15.82 -1.28 -6.95
N ARG A 156 -16.81 -1.40 -7.85
CA ARG A 156 -16.57 -1.77 -9.25
C ARG A 156 -15.69 -0.76 -9.96
N ARG A 157 -15.93 0.54 -9.76
CA ARG A 157 -15.13 1.61 -10.37
C ARG A 157 -13.69 1.60 -9.88
N LYS A 158 -13.45 1.33 -8.59
CA LYS A 158 -12.08 1.19 -8.06
C LYS A 158 -11.40 -0.08 -8.57
N ALA A 159 -12.12 -1.18 -8.75
CA ALA A 159 -11.59 -2.38 -9.42
C ALA A 159 -11.22 -2.12 -10.88
N VAL A 160 -12.07 -1.43 -11.65
CA VAL A 160 -11.77 -1.02 -13.04
C VAL A 160 -10.58 -0.08 -13.10
N TYR A 161 -10.46 0.85 -12.14
CA TYR A 161 -9.27 1.70 -12.01
C TYR A 161 -8.01 0.85 -11.79
N ALA A 162 -8.05 -0.09 -10.85
CA ALA A 162 -6.92 -0.97 -10.56
C ALA A 162 -6.52 -1.85 -11.76
N LEU A 163 -7.51 -2.42 -12.46
CA LEU A 163 -7.26 -3.16 -13.71
C LEU A 163 -6.61 -2.27 -14.77
N SER A 164 -7.15 -1.07 -15.00
CA SER A 164 -6.57 -0.12 -15.95
C SER A 164 -5.12 0.23 -15.58
N SER A 165 -4.83 0.46 -14.30
CA SER A 165 -3.46 0.70 -13.83
C SER A 165 -2.56 -0.53 -14.02
N ALA A 166 -3.10 -1.74 -13.83
CA ALA A 166 -2.34 -2.98 -13.89
C ALA A 166 -1.93 -3.38 -15.32
N ILE A 167 -2.80 -3.13 -16.31
CA ILE A 167 -2.63 -3.66 -17.68
C ILE A 167 -1.97 -2.67 -18.65
N ARG A 168 -1.99 -1.37 -18.36
CA ARG A 168 -1.38 -0.36 -19.25
C ARG A 168 0.13 -0.46 -19.22
N ASN A 169 0.73 -0.47 -20.40
CA ASN A 169 2.17 -0.62 -20.63
C ASN A 169 2.77 -1.91 -20.04
N TYR A 170 1.95 -2.91 -19.71
CA TYR A 170 2.41 -4.19 -19.17
C TYR A 170 1.61 -5.37 -19.73
N GLN A 171 2.12 -5.93 -20.82
CA GLN A 171 1.47 -7.00 -21.59
C GLN A 171 1.11 -8.25 -20.76
N PRO A 172 1.96 -8.76 -19.84
CA PRO A 172 1.63 -9.97 -19.09
C PRO A 172 0.36 -9.83 -18.23
N ALA A 173 0.12 -8.66 -17.62
CA ALA A 173 -1.11 -8.42 -16.86
C ALA A 173 -2.31 -8.22 -17.79
N LEU A 174 -2.12 -7.57 -18.94
CA LEU A 174 -3.16 -7.43 -19.96
C LEU A 174 -3.64 -8.79 -20.46
N ASP A 175 -2.72 -9.68 -20.83
CA ASP A 175 -3.04 -11.02 -21.31
C ASP A 175 -3.83 -11.81 -20.26
N ALA A 176 -3.38 -11.77 -19.00
CA ALA A 176 -4.09 -12.40 -17.88
C ALA A 176 -5.49 -11.79 -17.68
N ALA A 177 -5.65 -10.48 -17.80
CA ALA A 177 -6.95 -9.81 -17.66
C ALA A 177 -7.91 -10.19 -18.79
N VAL A 178 -7.42 -10.30 -20.03
CA VAL A 178 -8.21 -10.76 -21.18
C VAL A 178 -8.69 -12.20 -20.97
N GLU A 179 -7.83 -13.09 -20.49
CA GLU A 179 -8.19 -14.48 -20.18
C GLU A 179 -9.26 -14.57 -19.08
N GLU A 180 -9.09 -13.83 -17.98
CA GLU A 180 -10.07 -13.79 -16.88
C GLU A 180 -11.41 -13.15 -17.30
N LEU A 181 -11.38 -12.11 -18.13
CA LEU A 181 -12.59 -11.49 -18.68
C LEU A 181 -13.35 -12.45 -19.60
N ALA A 182 -12.63 -13.16 -20.47
CA ALA A 182 -13.22 -14.16 -21.36
C ALA A 182 -13.82 -15.33 -20.55
N ALA A 183 -13.13 -15.80 -19.51
CA ALA A 183 -13.63 -16.83 -18.59
C ALA A 183 -14.90 -16.39 -17.84
N ALA A 184 -15.01 -15.09 -17.54
CA ALA A 184 -16.20 -14.49 -16.93
C ALA A 184 -17.31 -14.15 -17.96
N GLY A 185 -17.15 -14.48 -19.24
CA GLY A 185 -18.16 -14.24 -20.27
C GLY A 185 -18.19 -12.81 -20.82
N HIS A 186 -17.13 -12.03 -20.58
CA HIS A 186 -16.96 -10.69 -21.13
C HIS A 186 -16.10 -10.72 -22.39
N ALA A 187 -16.54 -10.02 -23.43
CA ALA A 187 -15.74 -9.86 -24.64
C ALA A 187 -14.49 -9.03 -24.32
N ALA A 188 -13.31 -9.61 -24.56
CA ALA A 188 -12.03 -8.93 -24.48
C ALA A 188 -11.14 -9.51 -25.59
N GLU A 189 -10.60 -8.64 -26.44
CA GLU A 189 -9.68 -9.04 -27.51
C GLU A 189 -8.23 -8.91 -27.04
N LYS A 190 -7.34 -9.69 -27.65
CA LYS A 190 -5.89 -9.52 -27.43
C LYS A 190 -5.45 -8.23 -28.11
N VAL A 191 -4.93 -7.30 -27.32
CA VAL A 191 -4.43 -5.99 -27.79
C VAL A 191 -3.01 -5.76 -27.29
N ASP A 192 -2.35 -4.74 -27.82
CA ASP A 192 -1.04 -4.28 -27.34
C ASP A 192 -1.23 -3.38 -26.11
N ALA A 193 -0.57 -3.71 -25.00
CA ALA A 193 -0.67 -2.94 -23.76
C ALA A 193 -0.11 -1.51 -23.87
N THR A 194 0.69 -1.21 -24.89
CA THR A 194 1.22 0.13 -25.17
C THR A 194 0.29 0.96 -26.05
N ASP A 195 -0.69 0.33 -26.72
CA ASP A 195 -1.74 1.02 -27.45
C ASP A 195 -2.89 1.40 -26.50
N MET A 196 -2.89 2.66 -26.08
CA MET A 196 -3.87 3.16 -25.11
C MET A 196 -5.30 3.15 -25.66
N GLU A 197 -5.49 3.35 -26.96
CA GLU A 197 -6.81 3.29 -27.59
C GLU A 197 -7.34 1.85 -27.60
N ALA A 198 -6.46 0.89 -27.92
CA ALA A 198 -6.81 -0.52 -27.88
C ALA A 198 -7.13 -1.00 -26.46
N VAL A 199 -6.34 -0.60 -25.46
CA VAL A 199 -6.62 -0.90 -24.04
C VAL A 199 -7.94 -0.26 -23.59
N ASP A 200 -8.28 0.93 -24.10
CA ASP A 200 -9.56 1.59 -23.78
C ASP A 200 -10.78 0.84 -24.30
N THR A 201 -10.65 0.02 -25.34
CA THR A 201 -11.74 -0.86 -25.80
C THR A 201 -12.14 -1.92 -24.75
N ILE A 202 -11.21 -2.29 -23.87
CA ILE A 202 -11.44 -3.23 -22.76
C ILE A 202 -11.95 -2.50 -21.53
N ILE A 203 -11.32 -1.38 -21.15
CA ILE A 203 -11.59 -0.68 -19.89
C ILE A 203 -12.88 0.15 -19.94
N THR A 204 -13.18 0.81 -21.06
CA THR A 204 -14.34 1.72 -21.17
C THR A 204 -15.67 1.01 -20.95
N PRO A 205 -15.95 -0.15 -21.58
CA PRO A 205 -17.19 -0.88 -21.33
C PRO A 205 -17.35 -1.31 -19.87
N LEU A 206 -16.27 -1.72 -19.19
CA LEU A 206 -16.31 -2.06 -17.77
C LEU A 206 -16.68 -0.85 -16.91
N ARG A 207 -16.11 0.32 -17.23
CA ARG A 207 -16.39 1.59 -16.55
C ARG A 207 -17.84 2.04 -16.72
N GLU A 208 -18.39 1.93 -17.93
CA GLU A 208 -19.79 2.31 -18.20
C GLU A 208 -20.76 1.33 -17.55
N LYS A 209 -20.48 0.02 -17.59
CA LYS A 209 -21.27 -0.98 -16.87
C LYS A 209 -21.24 -0.77 -15.35
N ALA A 210 -20.14 -0.22 -14.80
CA ALA A 210 -20.07 0.12 -13.37
C ALA A 210 -21.06 1.20 -12.95
N LYS A 211 -21.31 2.20 -13.81
CA LYS A 211 -22.27 3.29 -13.57
C LYS A 211 -23.73 2.83 -13.70
N GLY A 212 -23.98 1.90 -14.62
CA GLY A 212 -25.34 1.48 -15.03
C GLY A 212 -26.11 0.63 -14.01
N THR A 213 -25.52 0.24 -12.89
CA THR A 213 -26.13 -0.67 -11.90
C THR A 213 -26.80 0.06 -10.73
N SER A 214 -27.07 1.36 -10.89
CA SER A 214 -27.93 2.10 -9.96
C SER A 214 -29.39 1.74 -10.22
N ALA A 215 -29.88 0.64 -9.65
CA ALA A 215 -31.29 0.28 -9.60
C ALA A 215 -31.69 -0.08 -8.17
#